data_AF-A0A1J3IRF2-F1
#
_entry.id   AF-A0A1J3IRF2-F1
#
_cell.length_a   1.000
_cell.length_b   1.000
_cell.length_c   1.000
_cell.angle_alpha   90.00
_cell.angle_beta   90.00
_cell.angle_gamma   90.00
#
_symmetry.space_group_name_H-M   'P 1'
#
loop_
_entity.id
_entity.type
_entity.pdbx_description
1 polymer ?
#
loop_
_entity_poly.entity_id
_entity_poly.type
_entity_poly.pdbx_seq_one_letter_code
_entity_poly.pdbx_strand_id
1 'polypeptide(L)'
;ADQSAWISAGATLGEVYYGIWQKSKNHGFPAGVCPTVGVGGHLSGAGYGNMVRKYGLSVDYVVDAKIVNVKGQILDRKSMGEDLFWAIRGGGGASFGVVLGYKV
;
A
#
# COMPACT_ATOMS: atom_id res chain seq x y z
N ALA A 1 -17.16 10.48 -4.49
CA ALA A 1 -16.36 9.26 -4.24
C ALA A 1 -15.05 9.68 -3.59
N ASP A 2 -14.54 8.93 -2.62
CA ASP A 2 -13.45 9.32 -1.70
C ASP A 2 -12.02 9.24 -2.30
N GLN A 3 -11.87 9.33 -3.63
CA GLN A 3 -10.59 9.23 -4.37
C GLN A 3 -9.64 8.14 -3.84
N SER A 4 -10.19 7.01 -3.38
CA SER A 4 -9.44 5.94 -2.72
C SER A 4 -9.61 4.59 -3.40
N ALA A 5 -8.68 3.66 -3.12
CA ALA A 5 -8.74 2.28 -3.58
C ALA A 5 -8.23 1.30 -2.51
N TRP A 6 -8.89 0.16 -2.39
CA TRP A 6 -8.33 -1.00 -1.69
C TRP A 6 -7.53 -1.86 -2.65
N ILE A 7 -6.27 -2.11 -2.31
CA ILE A 7 -5.33 -2.88 -3.12
C ILE A 7 -4.87 -4.09 -2.32
N SER A 8 -5.07 -5.29 -2.86
CA SER A 8 -4.57 -6.54 -2.27
C SER A 8 -3.04 -6.57 -2.27
N ALA A 9 -2.43 -7.14 -1.23
CA ALA A 9 -0.98 -7.29 -1.14
C ALA A 9 -0.41 -8.20 -2.25
N GLY A 10 -1.24 -9.05 -2.86
CA GLY A 10 -0.86 -9.92 -3.98
C GLY A 10 -0.92 -9.25 -5.35
N ALA A 11 -1.46 -8.03 -5.47
CA ALA A 11 -1.43 -7.29 -6.73
C ALA A 11 -0.02 -6.81 -7.04
N THR A 12 0.26 -6.60 -8.32
CA THR A 12 1.47 -5.97 -8.85
C THR A 12 1.23 -4.49 -9.16
N LEU A 13 2.28 -3.69 -9.18
CA LEU A 13 2.17 -2.25 -9.49
C LEU A 13 1.57 -2.01 -10.88
N GLY A 14 1.89 -2.87 -11.85
CA GLY A 14 1.31 -2.80 -13.20
C GLY A 14 -0.21 -2.95 -13.20
N GLU A 15 -0.72 -3.92 -12.43
CA GLU A 15 -2.17 -4.13 -12.27
C GLU A 15 -2.84 -2.93 -11.60
N VAL A 16 -2.20 -2.32 -10.59
CA VAL A 16 -2.70 -1.11 -9.91
C VAL A 16 -2.80 0.05 -10.89
N TYR A 17 -1.73 0.36 -11.62
CA TYR A 17 -1.71 1.47 -12.58
C TYR A 17 -2.75 1.26 -13.68
N TYR A 18 -2.84 0.04 -14.21
CA TYR A 18 -3.81 -0.30 -15.23
C TYR A 18 -5.26 -0.16 -14.71
N GLY A 19 -5.53 -0.65 -13.50
CA GLY A 19 -6.83 -0.51 -12.85
C GLY A 19 -7.24 0.96 -12.66
N ILE A 20 -6.32 1.82 -12.21
CA ILE A 20 -6.56 3.26 -12.09
C ILE A 20 -6.87 3.88 -13.46
N TRP A 21 -6.05 3.60 -14.47
CA TRP A 21 -6.20 4.14 -15.83
C TRP A 21 -7.53 3.75 -16.49
N GLN A 22 -8.04 2.56 -16.21
CA GLN A 22 -9.36 2.13 -16.68
C GLN A 22 -10.50 2.94 -16.05
N LYS A 23 -10.33 3.45 -14.83
CA LYS A 23 -11.34 4.23 -14.11
C LYS A 23 -11.23 5.73 -14.35
N SER A 24 -10.02 6.27 -14.51
CA SER A 24 -9.81 7.70 -14.73
C SER A 24 -8.50 7.99 -15.47
N LYS A 25 -8.54 8.97 -16.37
CA LYS A 25 -7.37 9.47 -17.10
C LYS A 25 -6.58 10.53 -16.32
N ASN A 26 -7.11 10.98 -15.19
CA ASN A 26 -6.55 12.07 -14.38
C ASN A 26 -6.09 11.61 -13.00
N HIS A 27 -6.15 10.31 -12.70
CA HIS A 27 -5.65 9.73 -11.45
C HIS A 27 -4.40 8.89 -11.71
N GLY A 28 -3.53 8.86 -10.72
CA GLY A 28 -2.34 8.02 -10.66
C GLY A 28 -1.95 7.79 -9.21
N PHE A 29 -1.03 6.86 -8.97
CA PHE A 29 -0.55 6.53 -7.62
C PHE A 29 0.98 6.54 -7.59
N PRO A 30 1.63 7.27 -6.66
CA PRO A 30 3.09 7.37 -6.60
C PRO A 30 3.71 6.09 -6.05
N ALA A 31 4.19 5.24 -6.95
CA ALA A 31 4.90 4.00 -6.63
C ALA A 31 6.01 3.70 -7.65
N GLY A 32 6.62 2.52 -7.56
CA GLY A 32 7.75 2.07 -8.36
C GLY A 32 7.49 1.95 -9.86
N VAL A 33 8.58 2.03 -10.62
CA VAL A 33 8.54 1.94 -12.09
C VAL A 33 8.43 0.50 -12.61
N CYS A 34 8.82 -0.48 -11.81
CA CYS A 34 8.85 -1.89 -12.20
C CYS A 34 7.45 -2.52 -12.05
N PRO A 35 6.75 -2.86 -13.16
CA PRO A 35 5.34 -3.25 -13.11
C PRO A 35 5.11 -4.59 -12.40
N THR A 36 6.09 -5.49 -12.40
CA THR A 36 6.00 -6.83 -11.78
C THR A 36 6.25 -6.84 -10.28
N VAL A 37 6.61 -5.69 -9.69
CA VAL A 37 6.81 -5.59 -8.23
C VAL A 37 5.47 -5.73 -7.51
N GLY A 38 5.42 -6.59 -6.50
CA GLY A 38 4.23 -6.81 -5.67
C GLY A 38 3.99 -5.66 -4.69
N VAL A 39 2.72 -5.28 -4.52
CA VAL A 39 2.25 -4.20 -3.64
C VAL A 39 2.60 -4.49 -2.19
N GLY A 40 2.45 -5.74 -1.73
CA GLY A 40 2.73 -6.13 -0.33
C GLY A 40 4.12 -5.72 0.15
N GLY A 41 5.15 -6.10 -0.63
CA GLY A 41 6.53 -5.73 -0.35
C GLY A 41 6.82 -4.26 -0.63
N HIS A 42 6.29 -3.71 -1.74
CA HIS A 42 6.59 -2.34 -2.14
C HIS A 42 6.11 -1.31 -1.12
N LEU A 43 4.83 -1.37 -0.73
CA LEU A 43 4.25 -0.42 0.21
C LEU A 43 4.81 -0.63 1.62
N SER A 44 5.06 -1.88 2.03
CA SER A 44 5.64 -2.09 3.36
C SER A 44 7.10 -1.65 3.49
N GLY A 45 7.83 -1.58 2.37
CA GLY A 45 9.16 -0.98 2.24
C GLY A 45 9.14 0.48 1.77
N ALA A 46 8.06 1.21 2.02
CA ALA A 46 7.82 2.61 1.65
C ALA A 46 7.40 2.85 0.20
N GLY A 47 8.23 2.44 -0.77
CA GLY A 47 7.95 2.57 -2.20
C GLY A 47 8.20 3.96 -2.78
N TYR A 48 9.05 4.04 -3.80
CA TYR A 48 9.40 5.28 -4.52
C TYR A 48 9.33 5.06 -6.03
N GLY A 49 9.19 6.16 -6.79
CA GLY A 49 9.31 6.15 -8.25
C GLY A 49 9.34 7.55 -8.84
N ASN A 50 9.01 7.69 -10.12
CA ASN A 50 9.17 8.94 -10.88
C ASN A 50 8.38 10.13 -10.32
N MET A 51 7.30 9.85 -9.57
CA MET A 51 6.42 10.85 -8.97
C MET A 51 6.89 11.35 -7.59
N VAL A 52 7.97 10.79 -7.03
CA VAL A 52 8.39 11.04 -5.64
C VAL A 52 8.69 12.51 -5.34
N ARG A 53 9.27 13.25 -6.29
CA ARG A 53 9.61 14.67 -6.06
C ARG A 53 8.40 15.59 -5.95
N LYS A 54 7.25 15.17 -6.49
CA LYS A 54 6.02 15.96 -6.47
C LYS A 54 5.05 15.48 -5.39
N TYR A 55 5.01 14.17 -5.14
CA TYR A 55 3.97 13.56 -4.32
C TYR A 55 4.52 12.80 -3.09
N GLY A 56 5.81 12.48 -3.02
CA GLY A 56 6.36 11.67 -1.93
C GLY A 56 6.32 10.16 -2.21
N LEU A 57 6.41 9.37 -1.16
CA LEU A 57 6.46 7.90 -1.21
C LEU A 57 5.06 7.29 -1.30
N SER A 58 4.95 6.01 -1.66
CA SER A 58 3.64 5.32 -1.69
C SER A 58 2.96 5.30 -0.32
N VAL A 59 3.74 5.15 0.74
CA VAL A 59 3.25 5.09 2.14
C VAL A 59 2.69 6.40 2.68
N ASP A 60 3.02 7.53 2.06
CA ASP A 60 2.46 8.83 2.43
C ASP A 60 0.95 8.91 2.11
N TYR A 61 0.47 8.02 1.22
CA TYR A 61 -0.93 7.93 0.79
C TYR A 61 -1.68 6.72 1.37
N VAL A 62 -1.03 5.86 2.16
CA VAL A 62 -1.72 4.75 2.82
C VAL A 62 -2.56 5.28 3.98
N VAL A 63 -3.88 5.14 3.88
CA VAL A 63 -4.84 5.65 4.89
C VAL A 63 -5.37 4.55 5.82
N ASP A 64 -5.30 3.29 5.39
CA ASP A 64 -5.69 2.09 6.15
C ASP A 64 -4.94 0.85 5.61
N ALA A 65 -4.94 -0.25 6.36
CA ALA A 65 -4.37 -1.53 5.95
C ALA A 65 -5.06 -2.69 6.65
N LYS A 66 -5.03 -3.88 6.05
CA LYS A 66 -5.41 -5.13 6.70
C LYS A 66 -4.18 -6.00 6.92
N ILE A 67 -3.96 -6.48 8.14
CA ILE A 67 -2.83 -7.33 8.50
C ILE A 67 -3.27 -8.49 9.39
N VAL A 68 -2.64 -9.66 9.23
CA VAL A 68 -2.75 -10.79 10.15
C VAL A 68 -1.60 -10.72 11.16
N ASN A 69 -1.92 -10.65 12.44
CA ASN A 69 -0.93 -10.65 13.52
C ASN A 69 -0.50 -12.07 13.93
N VAL A 70 0.43 -12.17 14.89
CA VAL A 70 0.94 -13.45 15.43
C VAL A 70 -0.13 -14.34 16.07
N LYS A 71 -1.29 -13.77 16.45
CA LYS A 71 -2.44 -14.50 17.01
C LYS A 71 -3.42 -14.97 15.93
N GLY A 72 -3.11 -14.75 14.65
CA GLY A 72 -3.99 -15.07 13.53
C GLY A 72 -5.19 -14.12 13.38
N GLN A 73 -5.19 -12.99 14.07
CA GLN A 73 -6.28 -12.02 14.01
C GLN A 73 -6.08 -11.07 12.83
N ILE A 74 -7.14 -10.82 12.07
CA ILE A 74 -7.16 -9.78 11.05
C ILE A 74 -7.43 -8.44 11.73
N LEU A 75 -6.50 -7.51 11.57
CA LEU A 75 -6.58 -6.16 12.11
C LEU A 75 -6.66 -5.16 10.95
N ASP A 76 -7.54 -4.17 11.10
CA ASP A 76 -7.54 -2.91 10.36
C ASP A 76 -6.73 -1.83 11.11
N ARG A 77 -6.60 -0.61 10.58
CA ARG A 77 -5.86 0.47 11.26
C ARG A 77 -6.34 0.68 12.70
N LYS A 78 -7.66 0.72 12.90
CA LYS A 78 -8.27 0.99 14.21
C LYS A 78 -7.89 -0.08 15.23
N SER A 79 -7.94 -1.35 14.83
CA SER A 79 -7.67 -2.49 15.72
C SER A 79 -6.19 -2.83 15.86
N MET A 80 -5.34 -2.44 14.90
CA MET A 80 -3.88 -2.62 14.99
C MET A 80 -3.19 -1.53 15.81
N GLY A 81 -3.81 -0.34 15.92
CA GLY A 81 -3.23 0.82 16.60
C GLY A 81 -2.21 1.58 15.74
N GLU A 82 -1.95 2.83 16.11
CA GLU A 82 -1.15 3.73 15.27
C GLU A 82 0.35 3.34 15.21
N ASP A 83 0.90 2.71 16.24
CA ASP A 83 2.30 2.28 16.25
C ASP A 83 2.56 1.18 15.20
N LEU A 84 1.69 0.17 15.15
CA LEU A 84 1.79 -0.90 14.16
C LEU A 84 1.46 -0.37 12.76
N PHE A 85 0.46 0.52 12.64
CA PHE A 85 0.14 1.18 11.38
C PHE A 85 1.29 2.04 10.85
N TRP A 86 2.05 2.69 11.73
CA TRP A 86 3.29 3.39 11.37
C TRP A 86 4.37 2.40 10.91
N ALA A 87 4.60 1.33 11.67
CA ALA A 87 5.68 0.37 11.40
C ALA A 87 5.55 -0.31 10.03
N ILE A 88 4.34 -0.68 9.63
CA ILE A 88 4.10 -1.35 8.34
C ILE A 88 4.16 -0.42 7.13
N ARG A 89 4.33 0.89 7.35
CA ARG A 89 4.44 1.92 6.30
C ARG A 89 5.90 2.36 6.06
N GLY A 90 6.80 1.37 5.95
CA GLY A 90 8.22 1.61 5.63
C GLY A 90 9.20 0.71 6.38
N GLY A 91 8.79 0.12 7.51
CA GLY A 91 9.62 -0.76 8.34
C GLY A 91 9.76 -2.20 7.82
N GLY A 92 9.15 -2.53 6.68
CA GLY A 92 9.13 -3.87 6.10
C GLY A 92 8.09 -4.78 6.75
N GLY A 93 7.06 -5.17 5.99
CA GLY A 93 5.88 -5.86 6.53
C GLY A 93 6.19 -7.24 7.11
N ALA A 94 7.24 -7.89 6.59
CA ALA A 94 7.70 -9.21 7.04
C ALA A 94 8.08 -9.25 8.53
N SER A 95 8.44 -8.12 9.14
CA SER A 95 8.80 -8.03 10.56
C SER A 95 7.58 -7.99 11.49
N PHE A 96 6.38 -7.70 10.97
CA PHE A 96 5.22 -7.33 11.79
C PHE A 96 3.98 -8.19 11.55
N GLY A 97 3.95 -9.01 10.50
CA GLY A 97 2.84 -9.93 10.23
C GLY A 97 2.65 -10.17 8.73
N VAL A 98 1.44 -10.59 8.35
CA VAL A 98 1.08 -10.81 6.94
C VAL A 98 0.09 -9.74 6.50
N VAL A 99 0.56 -8.76 5.74
CA VAL A 99 -0.31 -7.72 5.18
C VAL A 99 -1.18 -8.33 4.08
N LEU A 100 -2.49 -8.12 4.17
CA LEU A 100 -3.48 -8.59 3.22
C LEU A 100 -3.79 -7.54 2.14
N GLY A 101 -3.67 -6.25 2.48
CA GLY A 101 -3.88 -5.16 1.54
C GLY A 101 -3.87 -3.79 2.20
N TYR A 102 -3.85 -2.76 1.38
CA TYR A 102 -3.78 -1.35 1.78
C TYR A 102 -4.97 -0.57 1.21
N LYS A 103 -5.44 0.43 1.94
CA LYS A 103 -6.28 1.49 1.39
C LYS A 103 -5.39 2.68 1.08
N VAL A 104 -5.40 3.12 -0.17
CA VAL A 104 -4.67 4.28 -0.68
C VAL A 104 -5.60 5.32 -1.29
#